data_AF-A0A4Y2QX80-F1
#
_entry.id   AF-A0A4Y2QX80-F1
#
_cell.length_a   1.000
_cell.length_b   1.000
_cell.length_c   1.000
_cell.angle_alpha   90.00
_cell.angle_beta   90.00
_cell.angle_gamma   90.00
#
_symmetry.space_group_name_H-M   'P 1'
#
loop_
_entity.id
_entity.type
_entity.pdbx_description
1 polymer ?
#
loop_
_entity_poly.entity_id
_entity_poly.type
_entity_poly.pdbx_seq_one_letter_code
_entity_poly.pdbx_strand_id
1 'polypeptide(L)'
;VIENLACFSDILSKTNCHMESYDAIAPYWEEQKNNPDYPSDDTPDFPCLREALTYECIRAAVSEKCGQVAEEAMLDFIRRSKLLENSCSVEGAKSLLEEIDSFNLKEDQRSSVTASLEKFVERNNN
;
A
#
# COMPACT_ATOMS: atom_id res chain seq x y z
N VAL A 1 -5.55 19.17 15.06
CA VAL A 1 -6.17 18.73 13.78
C VAL A 1 -5.86 19.69 12.63
N ILE A 2 -6.12 21.00 12.77
CA ILE A 2 -5.87 21.99 11.70
C ILE A 2 -4.37 22.20 11.41
N GLU A 3 -3.49 22.11 12.42
CA GLU A 3 -2.04 22.27 12.22
C GLU A 3 -1.43 21.15 11.36
N ASN A 4 -1.92 19.92 11.47
CA ASN A 4 -1.43 18.80 10.65
C ASN A 4 -1.94 18.87 9.20
N LEU A 5 -3.08 19.54 8.94
CA LEU A 5 -3.65 19.66 7.58
C LEU A 5 -2.71 20.38 6.61
N ALA A 6 -2.01 21.42 7.07
CA ALA A 6 -1.01 22.09 6.26
C ALA A 6 0.18 21.17 5.95
N CYS A 7 0.62 20.39 6.94
CA CYS A 7 1.71 19.43 6.77
C CYS A 7 1.33 18.28 5.82
N PHE A 8 0.13 17.72 5.96
CA PHE A 8 -0.42 16.71 5.05
C PHE A 8 -0.52 17.23 3.62
N SER A 9 -1.06 18.42 3.43
CA SER A 9 -1.16 19.05 2.10
C SER A 9 0.22 19.18 1.44
N ASP A 10 1.24 19.58 2.22
CA ASP A 10 2.61 19.70 1.73
C ASP A 10 3.24 18.34 1.37
N ILE A 11 2.92 17.28 2.09
CA ILE A 11 3.35 15.91 1.75
C ILE A 11 2.63 15.41 0.49
N LEU A 12 1.30 15.44 0.48
CA LEU A 12 0.50 14.87 -0.60
C LEU A 12 0.74 15.59 -1.94
N SER A 13 1.12 16.87 -1.92
CA SER A 13 1.45 17.64 -3.12
C SER A 13 2.88 17.43 -3.65
N LYS A 14 3.79 16.92 -2.81
CA LYS A 14 5.22 16.79 -3.16
C LYS A 14 5.70 15.35 -3.25
N THR A 15 4.93 14.42 -2.73
CA THR A 15 5.35 13.01 -2.67
C THR A 15 5.18 12.32 -4.02
N ASN A 16 6.13 11.46 -4.35
CA ASN A 16 6.08 10.60 -5.53
C ASN A 16 5.59 9.19 -5.21
N CYS A 17 4.99 8.96 -4.03
CA CYS A 17 4.57 7.63 -3.57
C CYS A 17 3.75 6.84 -4.60
N HIS A 18 2.88 7.49 -5.37
CA HIS A 18 2.13 6.83 -6.44
C HIS A 18 3.04 6.29 -7.55
N MET A 19 4.01 7.10 -8.00
CA MET A 19 4.98 6.66 -9.02
C MET A 19 5.93 5.62 -8.46
N GLU A 20 6.44 5.79 -7.24
CA GLU A 20 7.34 4.83 -6.59
C GLU A 20 6.67 3.47 -6.39
N SER A 21 5.39 3.46 -6.01
CA SER A 21 4.62 2.22 -5.87
C SER A 21 4.39 1.55 -7.21
N TYR A 22 4.17 2.32 -8.28
CA TYR A 22 4.06 1.79 -9.64
C TYR A 22 5.38 1.20 -10.13
N ASP A 23 6.50 1.91 -9.95
CA ASP A 23 7.83 1.44 -10.35
C ASP A 23 8.24 0.15 -9.62
N ALA A 24 7.82 -0.02 -8.36
CA ALA A 24 8.07 -1.23 -7.58
C ALA A 24 7.35 -2.48 -8.14
N ILE A 25 6.13 -2.31 -8.68
CA ILE A 25 5.30 -3.40 -9.19
C ILE A 25 5.41 -3.59 -10.71
N ALA A 26 5.88 -2.59 -11.45
CA ALA A 26 5.94 -2.59 -12.91
C ALA A 26 6.71 -3.79 -13.50
N PRO A 27 7.85 -4.25 -12.94
CA PRO A 27 8.54 -5.42 -13.45
C PRO A 27 7.68 -6.69 -13.40
N TYR A 28 6.97 -6.91 -12.28
CA TYR A 28 6.08 -8.05 -12.11
C TYR A 28 4.83 -7.90 -13.00
N TRP A 29 4.31 -6.68 -13.18
CA TRP A 29 3.23 -6.41 -14.14
C TRP A 29 3.62 -6.80 -15.57
N GLU A 30 4.79 -6.41 -16.04
CA GLU A 30 5.24 -6.74 -17.39
C GLU A 30 5.56 -8.23 -17.56
N GLU A 31 6.01 -8.92 -16.50
CA GLU A 31 6.17 -10.37 -16.48
C GLU A 31 4.81 -11.09 -16.63
N GLN A 32 3.83 -10.70 -15.80
CA GLN A 32 2.53 -11.35 -15.77
C GLN A 32 1.62 -11.02 -16.95
N LYS A 33 1.72 -9.80 -17.49
CA LYS A 33 0.97 -9.39 -18.70
C LYS A 33 1.25 -10.28 -19.91
N ASN A 34 2.43 -10.89 -19.98
CA ASN A 34 2.82 -11.79 -21.06
C ASN A 34 2.64 -13.27 -20.71
N ASN A 35 2.17 -13.59 -19.50
CA ASN A 35 1.94 -14.94 -19.02
C ASN A 35 0.52 -15.39 -19.44
N PRO A 36 0.38 -16.35 -20.36
CA PRO A 36 -0.92 -16.84 -20.83
C PRO A 36 -1.73 -17.57 -19.74
N ASP A 37 -1.08 -17.99 -18.65
CA ASP A 37 -1.72 -18.62 -17.49
C ASP A 37 -2.13 -17.60 -16.41
N TYR A 38 -1.74 -16.32 -16.57
CA TYR A 38 -2.12 -15.25 -15.64
C TYR A 38 -3.38 -14.52 -16.14
N PRO A 39 -4.44 -14.41 -15.33
CA PRO A 39 -5.69 -13.80 -15.79
C PRO A 39 -5.46 -12.32 -16.09
N SER A 40 -5.54 -11.97 -17.37
CA SER A 40 -4.98 -10.75 -17.95
C SER A 40 -5.61 -9.42 -17.51
N ASP A 41 -6.65 -9.42 -16.68
CA ASP A 41 -7.34 -8.18 -16.26
C ASP A 41 -7.94 -8.22 -14.84
N ASP A 42 -7.76 -9.32 -14.09
CA ASP A 42 -8.61 -9.62 -12.92
C ASP A 42 -7.83 -10.07 -11.67
N THR A 43 -6.51 -9.92 -11.60
CA THR A 43 -5.76 -10.21 -10.36
C THR A 43 -5.92 -9.06 -9.36
N PRO A 44 -6.73 -9.21 -8.30
CA PRO A 44 -6.95 -8.18 -7.28
C PRO A 44 -5.67 -7.81 -6.51
N ASP A 45 -4.61 -8.58 -6.69
CA ASP A 45 -3.35 -8.46 -5.96
C ASP A 45 -2.55 -7.23 -6.39
N PHE A 46 -2.64 -6.81 -7.66
CA PHE A 46 -1.93 -5.64 -8.18
C PHE A 46 -2.45 -4.31 -7.60
N PRO A 47 -3.77 -4.01 -7.69
CA PRO A 47 -4.32 -2.84 -7.01
C PRO A 47 -4.07 -2.89 -5.50
N CYS A 48 -4.21 -4.07 -4.87
CA CYS A 48 -3.97 -4.23 -3.45
C CYS A 48 -2.53 -3.85 -3.06
N LEU A 49 -1.54 -4.43 -3.73
CA LEU A 49 -0.12 -4.18 -3.47
C LEU A 49 0.24 -2.71 -3.73
N ARG A 50 -0.22 -2.15 -4.86
CA ARG A 50 0.06 -0.77 -5.23
C ARG A 50 -0.45 0.21 -4.17
N GLU A 51 -1.68 0.01 -3.72
CA GLU A 51 -2.32 0.87 -2.72
C GLU A 51 -1.63 0.71 -1.36
N ALA A 52 -1.32 -0.52 -0.95
CA ALA A 52 -0.53 -0.77 0.25
C ALA A 52 0.81 -0.02 0.22
N LEU A 53 1.60 -0.18 -0.85
CA LEU A 53 2.87 0.53 -1.03
C LEU A 53 2.71 2.06 -1.00
N THR A 54 1.64 2.57 -1.63
CA THR A 54 1.37 4.01 -1.68
C THR A 54 1.11 4.54 -0.28
N TYR A 55 0.27 3.85 0.50
CA TYR A 55 -0.05 4.26 1.87
C TYR A 55 1.16 4.17 2.79
N GLU A 56 1.97 3.13 2.64
CA GLU A 56 3.19 2.96 3.43
C GLU A 56 4.22 4.07 3.16
N CYS A 57 4.41 4.41 1.89
CA CYS A 57 5.24 5.54 1.50
C CYS A 57 4.71 6.87 2.05
N ILE A 58 3.39 7.13 1.95
CA ILE A 58 2.80 8.37 2.49
C ILE A 58 2.93 8.40 4.01
N ARG A 59 2.71 7.27 4.69
CA ARG A 59 2.86 7.13 6.14
C ARG A 59 4.27 7.50 6.57
N ALA A 60 5.29 6.94 5.91
CA ALA A 60 6.69 7.23 6.20
C ALA A 60 7.01 8.72 6.00
N ALA A 61 6.58 9.31 4.88
CA ALA A 61 6.79 10.72 4.58
C ALA A 61 6.09 11.66 5.60
N VAL A 62 4.88 11.29 6.03
CA VAL A 62 4.15 12.01 7.09
C VAL A 62 4.89 11.89 8.42
N SER A 63 5.33 10.69 8.80
CA SER A 63 6.03 10.47 10.07
C SER A 63 7.31 11.30 10.14
N GLU A 64 8.11 11.27 9.07
CA GLU A 64 9.38 11.99 8.98
C GLU A 64 9.19 13.52 9.09
N LYS A 65 8.17 14.06 8.43
CA LYS A 65 8.02 15.52 8.29
C LYS A 65 7.06 16.17 9.27
N CYS A 66 6.01 15.45 9.65
CA CYS A 66 4.90 15.94 10.46
C CYS A 66 4.88 15.31 11.86
N GLY A 67 5.72 14.30 12.10
CA GLY A 67 5.84 13.61 13.39
C GLY A 67 4.77 12.54 13.63
N GLN A 68 4.98 11.80 14.71
CA GLN A 68 4.20 10.59 15.05
C GLN A 68 2.70 10.84 15.25
N VAL A 69 2.31 11.98 15.81
CA VAL A 69 0.88 12.33 15.99
C VAL A 69 0.16 12.49 14.64
N ALA A 70 0.85 13.01 13.63
CA ALA A 70 0.30 13.10 12.28
C ALA A 70 0.26 11.72 11.60
N GLU A 71 1.27 10.88 11.81
CA GLU A 71 1.26 9.50 11.35
C GLU A 71 0.04 8.73 11.88
N GLU A 72 -0.23 8.80 13.19
CA GLU A 72 -1.38 8.14 13.81
C GLU A 72 -2.71 8.65 13.25
N ALA A 73 -2.84 9.97 13.05
CA ALA A 73 -4.03 10.56 12.44
C ALA A 73 -4.25 10.10 10.99
N MET A 74 -3.17 9.92 10.22
CA MET A 74 -3.22 9.40 8.84
C MET A 74 -3.67 7.94 8.83
N LEU A 75 -3.11 7.11 9.71
CA LEU A 75 -3.50 5.70 9.85
C LEU A 75 -4.98 5.56 10.22
N ASP A 76 -5.45 6.40 11.15
CA ASP A 76 -6.87 6.45 11.51
C ASP A 76 -7.76 6.88 10.34
N PHE A 77 -7.31 7.84 9.53
CA PHE A 77 -8.03 8.26 8.32
C PHE A 77 -8.09 7.14 7.27
N ILE A 78 -6.96 6.51 6.93
CA ILE A 78 -6.89 5.38 5.98
C ILE A 78 -7.81 4.26 6.43
N ARG A 79 -7.78 3.93 7.73
CA ARG A 79 -8.64 2.92 8.32
C ARG A 79 -10.12 3.26 8.17
N ARG A 80 -10.54 4.47 8.53
CA ARG A 80 -11.95 4.89 8.47
C ARG A 80 -12.49 5.03 7.06
N SER A 81 -11.62 5.40 6.12
CA SER A 81 -11.96 5.57 4.71
C SER A 81 -12.04 4.25 3.95
N LYS A 82 -11.60 3.13 4.57
CA LYS A 82 -11.65 1.79 3.97
C LYS A 82 -10.90 1.71 2.64
N LEU A 83 -9.87 2.54 2.48
CA LEU A 83 -9.17 2.70 1.21
C LEU A 83 -8.50 1.40 0.73
N LEU A 84 -7.87 0.68 1.66
CA LEU A 84 -7.29 -0.63 1.37
C LEU A 84 -8.37 -1.68 1.08
N GLU A 85 -9.48 -1.65 1.83
CA GLU A 85 -10.65 -2.55 1.62
C GLU A 85 -11.31 -2.35 0.24
N ASN A 86 -11.31 -1.12 -0.28
CA ASN A 86 -11.84 -0.82 -1.61
C ASN A 86 -10.96 -1.36 -2.75
N SER A 87 -9.69 -1.63 -2.46
CA SER A 87 -8.67 -2.00 -3.45
C SER A 87 -8.13 -3.41 -3.24
N CYS A 88 -8.50 -4.05 -2.13
CA CYS A 88 -7.98 -5.35 -1.70
C CYS A 88 -9.08 -6.17 -1.02
N SER A 89 -9.37 -7.35 -1.58
CA SER A 89 -10.20 -8.34 -0.89
C SER A 89 -9.36 -9.07 0.17
N VAL A 90 -10.01 -9.69 1.16
CA VAL A 90 -9.31 -10.50 2.17
C VAL A 90 -8.53 -11.66 1.53
N GLU A 91 -9.14 -12.33 0.54
CA GLU A 91 -8.47 -13.41 -0.18
C GLU A 91 -7.31 -12.89 -1.06
N GLY A 92 -7.47 -11.74 -1.72
CA GLY A 92 -6.39 -11.10 -2.47
C GLY A 92 -5.22 -10.69 -1.56
N ALA A 93 -5.50 -10.18 -0.36
CA ALA A 93 -4.45 -9.88 0.62
C ALA A 93 -3.70 -11.15 1.08
N LYS A 94 -4.38 -12.28 1.23
CA LYS A 94 -3.74 -13.57 1.57
C LYS A 94 -2.87 -14.07 0.42
N SER A 95 -3.39 -14.09 -0.81
CA SER A 95 -2.62 -14.47 -1.99
C SER A 95 -1.37 -13.60 -2.14
N LEU A 96 -1.52 -12.28 -1.96
CA LEU A 96 -0.42 -11.33 -2.04
C LEU A 96 0.64 -11.56 -0.95
N LEU A 97 0.23 -11.94 0.27
CA LEU A 97 1.16 -12.30 1.34
C LEU A 97 1.98 -13.56 1.01
N GLU A 98 1.37 -14.55 0.35
CA GLU A 98 2.07 -15.76 -0.11
C GLU A 98 3.08 -15.45 -1.22
N GLU A 99 2.76 -14.49 -2.09
CA GLU A 99 3.60 -14.11 -3.22
C GLU A 99 4.50 -12.90 -2.96
N ILE A 100 4.53 -12.33 -1.74
CA ILE A 100 5.22 -11.04 -1.47
C ILE A 100 6.72 -11.08 -1.82
N ASP A 101 7.32 -12.27 -1.74
CA ASP A 101 8.72 -12.55 -2.09
C ASP A 101 9.02 -12.59 -3.58
N SER A 102 8.00 -12.73 -4.41
CA SER A 102 8.14 -12.62 -5.88
C SER A 102 8.30 -11.16 -6.34
N PHE A 103 7.89 -10.18 -5.53
CA PHE A 103 7.97 -8.78 -5.88
C PHE A 103 9.35 -8.18 -5.57
N ASN A 104 9.83 -7.32 -6.46
CA ASN A 104 11.10 -6.59 -6.33
C ASN A 104 10.98 -5.40 -5.36
N LEU A 105 10.54 -5.67 -4.13
CA LEU A 105 10.41 -4.68 -3.06
C LEU A 105 11.72 -4.55 -2.28
N LYS A 106 12.06 -3.31 -1.90
CA LYS A 106 13.10 -3.07 -0.89
C LYS A 106 12.69 -3.69 0.45
N GLU A 107 13.66 -3.98 1.31
CA GLU A 107 13.43 -4.67 2.59
C GLU A 107 12.46 -3.92 3.51
N ASP A 108 12.54 -2.59 3.52
CA ASP A 108 11.66 -1.69 4.28
C ASP A 108 10.23 -1.68 3.71
N GLN A 109 10.09 -1.57 2.38
CA GLN A 109 8.80 -1.63 1.70
C GLN A 109 8.12 -2.98 1.94
N ARG A 110 8.86 -4.07 1.76
CA ARG A 110 8.40 -5.44 2.00
C ARG A 110 7.88 -5.58 3.43
N SER A 111 8.73 -5.29 4.40
CA SER A 111 8.39 -5.43 5.82
C SER A 111 7.16 -4.60 6.20
N SER A 112 7.05 -3.36 5.71
CA SER A 112 5.94 -2.47 6.05
C SER A 112 4.63 -2.89 5.39
N VAL A 113 4.66 -3.31 4.11
CA VAL A 113 3.49 -3.81 3.39
C VAL A 113 3.00 -5.13 3.98
N THR A 114 3.89 -6.09 4.25
CA THR A 114 3.54 -7.36 4.90
C THR A 114 2.80 -7.11 6.21
N ALA A 115 3.36 -6.27 7.09
CA ALA A 115 2.73 -5.96 8.38
C ALA A 115 1.35 -5.29 8.23
N SER A 116 1.15 -4.47 7.19
CA SER A 116 -0.13 -3.82 6.90
C SER A 116 -1.17 -4.78 6.32
N LEU A 117 -0.76 -5.70 5.44
CA LEU A 117 -1.63 -6.74 4.88
C LEU A 117 -2.03 -7.78 5.94
N GLU A 118 -1.11 -8.21 6.80
CA GLU A 118 -1.40 -9.12 7.93
C GLU A 118 -2.46 -8.52 8.85
N LYS A 119 -2.26 -7.26 9.28
CA LYS A 119 -3.25 -6.54 10.10
C LYS A 119 -4.59 -6.39 9.40
N PHE A 120 -4.59 -6.20 8.07
CA PHE A 120 -5.81 -6.11 7.29
C PHE A 120 -6.58 -7.45 7.30
N VAL A 121 -5.88 -8.57 7.07
CA VAL A 121 -6.46 -9.92 7.09
C VAL A 121 -6.99 -10.27 8.48
N GLU A 122 -6.22 -10.04 9.54
CA GLU A 122 -6.63 -10.31 10.93
C GLU A 122 -7.94 -9.59 11.31
N ARG A 123 -8.10 -8.35 10.87
CA ARG A 123 -9.27 -7.52 11.20
C ARG A 123 -10.54 -7.95 10.50
N ASN A 124 -10.43 -8.52 9.30
CA ASN A 124 -11.57 -8.85 8.44
C ASN A 124 -11.93 -10.34 8.45
N ASN A 125 -11.18 -11.18 9.18
CA ASN A 125 -11.52 -12.57 9.44
C ASN A 125 -12.44 -12.78 10.66
N ASN A 126 -12.88 -11.71 11.33
CA ASN A 126 -13.86 -11.71 12.44
C ASN A 126 -15.20 -11.13 12.01
#